data_AF-A0A259JXD1-F1
#
_entry.id   AF-A0A259JXD1-F1
#
_cell.length_a   1.000
_cell.length_b   1.000
_cell.length_c   1.000
_cell.angle_alpha   90.00
_cell.angle_beta   90.00
_cell.angle_gamma   90.00
#
_symmetry.space_group_name_H-M   'P 1'
#
loop_
_entity.id
_entity.type
_entity.pdbx_description
1 polymer ?
#
loop_
_entity_poly.entity_id
_entity_poly.type
_entity_poly.pdbx_seq_one_letter_code
_entity_poly.pdbx_strand_id
1 'polypeptide(L)' 'GFSKAETAKIIETVLAEEGRPPVSVFDFVQGIAAVARAKPHQDARLDLEGRARKLLDRAA' A
#
# COMPACT_ATOMS: atom_id res chain seq x y z
N GLY A 1 10.27 -5.35 2.80
CA GLY A 1 8.95 -5.30 3.46
C GLY A 1 8.59 -3.87 3.77
N PHE A 2 7.55 -3.63 4.56
CA PHE A 2 7.17 -2.30 5.03
C PHE A 2 7.57 -2.12 6.50
N SER A 3 8.02 -0.92 6.86
CA SER A 3 8.21 -0.54 8.26
C SER A 3 6.86 -0.41 8.99
N LYS A 4 6.89 -0.34 10.32
CA LYS A 4 5.68 -0.12 11.14
C LYS A 4 4.98 1.19 10.77
N ALA A 5 5.74 2.27 10.56
CA ALA A 5 5.20 3.58 10.19
C ALA A 5 4.55 3.57 8.80
N GLU A 6 5.21 2.93 7.81
CA GLU A 6 4.62 2.76 6.48
C GLU A 6 3.35 1.92 6.53
N THR A 7 3.36 0.84 7.32
CA THR A 7 2.19 -0.04 7.52
C THR A 7 1.01 0.73 8.12
N ALA A 8 1.25 1.52 9.16
CA ALA A 8 0.22 2.36 9.77
C ALA A 8 -0.38 3.34 8.75
N LYS A 9 0.47 4.03 7.98
CA LYS A 9 0.02 4.95 6.94
C LYS A 9 -0.84 4.26 5.87
N ILE A 10 -0.47 3.05 5.44
CA ILE A 10 -1.25 2.27 4.46
C ILE A 10 -2.62 1.93 5.04
N ILE A 11 -2.68 1.47 6.30
CA ILE A 11 -3.94 1.14 6.98
C ILE A 11 -4.83 2.37 7.12
N GLU A 12 -4.26 3.51 7.53
CA GLU A 12 -4.99 4.78 7.63
C GLU A 12 -5.54 5.23 6.27
N THR A 13 -4.78 5.03 5.20
CA THR A 13 -5.21 5.37 3.83
C THR A 13 -6.40 4.51 3.42
N VAL A 14 -6.33 3.18 3.63
CA VAL A 14 -7.47 2.28 3.35
C VAL A 14 -8.69 2.64 4.19
N LEU A 15 -8.49 2.92 5.48
CA LEU A 15 -9.59 3.32 6.36
C LEU A 15 -10.27 4.62 5.88
N ALA A 16 -9.47 5.60 5.44
CA ALA A 16 -9.98 6.87 4.93
C ALA A 16 -10.72 6.73 3.59
N GLU A 17 -10.26 5.86 2.69
CA GLU A 17 -10.85 5.67 1.35
C GLU A 17 -12.04 4.69 1.36
N GLU A 18 -11.96 3.60 2.13
CA GLU A 18 -12.93 2.50 2.13
C GLU A 18 -13.87 2.48 3.35
N GLY A 19 -13.61 3.31 4.38
CA GLY A 19 -14.40 3.36 5.61
C GLY A 19 -14.21 2.15 6.55
N ARG A 20 -13.23 1.29 6.26
CA ARG A 20 -12.87 0.11 7.07
C ARG A 20 -11.38 -0.19 6.94
N PRO A 21 -10.77 -0.88 7.92
CA PRO A 21 -9.41 -1.38 7.75
C PRO A 21 -9.34 -2.42 6.62
N PRO A 22 -8.15 -2.66 6.05
CA PRO A 22 -7.95 -3.71 5.06
C PRO A 22 -8.26 -5.08 5.67
N VAL A 23 -9.07 -5.89 5.00
CA VAL A 23 -9.45 -7.25 5.45
C VAL A 23 -8.81 -8.35 4.62
N SER A 24 -8.07 -7.97 3.57
CA SER A 24 -7.35 -8.89 2.68
C SER A 24 -5.97 -8.34 2.30
N VAL A 25 -5.09 -9.21 1.80
CA VAL A 25 -3.82 -8.78 1.20
C VAL A 25 -4.07 -7.87 -0.01
N PHE A 26 -5.14 -8.10 -0.75
CA PHE A 26 -5.52 -7.27 -1.89
C PHE A 26 -5.87 -5.86 -1.45
N ASP A 27 -6.68 -5.70 -0.40
CA ASP A 27 -7.02 -4.39 0.19
C ASP A 27 -5.75 -3.66 0.63
N PHE A 28 -4.81 -4.37 1.25
CA PHE A 28 -3.55 -3.79 1.68
C PHE A 28 -2.68 -3.34 0.48
N VAL A 29 -2.68 -4.10 -0.61
CA VAL A 29 -2.02 -3.75 -1.88
C VAL A 29 -2.65 -2.52 -2.52
N GLN A 30 -3.99 -2.41 -2.49
CA GLN A 30 -4.69 -1.21 -2.95
C GLN A 30 -4.31 0.02 -2.11
N GLY A 31 -4.21 -0.15 -0.79
CA GLY A 31 -3.71 0.90 0.11
C GLY A 31 -2.29 1.36 -0.23
N ILE A 32 -1.38 0.44 -0.58
CA ILE A 32 -0.03 0.81 -1.04
C ILE A 32 -0.10 1.63 -2.32
N ALA A 33 -0.92 1.22 -3.29
CA ALA A 33 -1.10 1.95 -4.54
C ALA A 33 -1.68 3.35 -4.29
N ALA A 34 -2.63 3.50 -3.37
CA ALA A 34 -3.18 4.80 -2.96
C ALA A 34 -2.09 5.72 -2.37
N VAL A 35 -1.26 5.21 -1.45
CA VAL A 35 -0.12 5.97 -0.90
C VAL A 35 0.88 6.37 -2.00
N ALA A 36 1.11 5.49 -2.99
CA ALA A 36 2.05 5.72 -4.08
C ALA A 36 1.58 6.85 -5.02
N ARG A 37 0.27 6.98 -5.27
CA ARG A 37 -0.31 8.05 -6.11
C ARG A 37 0.00 9.46 -5.60
N ALA A 38 0.16 9.61 -4.28
CA ALA A 38 0.48 10.90 -3.65
C ALA A 38 1.97 11.26 -3.68
N LYS A 39 2.85 10.40 -4.24
CA LYS A 39 4.29 10.68 -4.32
C LYS A 39 4.59 11.61 -5.50
N PRO A 40 5.26 12.77 -5.26
CA PRO A 40 5.60 13.69 -6.34
C PRO A 40 6.73 13.15 -7.23
N HIS A 41 7.61 12.32 -6.68
CA HIS A 41 8.74 11.74 -7.39
C HIS A 41 8.40 10.35 -7.92
N GLN A 42 8.63 10.17 -9.22
CA GLN A 42 8.33 8.95 -9.96
C GLN A 42 9.00 7.70 -9.36
N ASP A 43 10.27 7.80 -8.98
CA ASP A 43 11.02 6.65 -8.43
C ASP A 43 10.44 6.16 -7.10
N ALA A 44 9.98 7.09 -6.25
CA ALA A 44 9.33 6.76 -4.99
C ALA A 44 7.97 6.07 -5.20
N ARG A 45 7.25 6.43 -6.27
CA ARG A 45 6.03 5.72 -6.68
C ARG A 45 6.34 4.30 -7.14
N LEU A 46 7.33 4.16 -8.04
CA LEU A 46 7.72 2.86 -8.61
C LEU A 46 8.24 1.88 -7.54
N ASP A 47 8.99 2.36 -6.55
CA ASP A 47 9.45 1.51 -5.44
C ASP A 47 8.28 0.97 -4.61
N LEU A 48 7.28 1.80 -4.30
CA LEU A 48 6.08 1.37 -3.58
C LEU A 48 5.27 0.35 -4.39
N GLU A 49 5.04 0.61 -5.68
CA GLU A 49 4.34 -0.30 -6.59
C GLU A 49 5.08 -1.64 -6.73
N GLY A 50 6.41 -1.62 -6.85
CA GLY A 50 7.24 -2.82 -6.91
C GLY A 50 7.18 -3.65 -5.62
N ARG A 51 7.14 -3.01 -4.45
CA ARG A 51 6.93 -3.69 -3.16
C ARG A 51 5.51 -4.27 -3.04
N ALA A 52 4.50 -3.55 -3.52
CA ALA A 52 3.12 -4.02 -3.55
C ALA A 52 2.98 -5.28 -4.42
N ARG A 53 3.62 -5.28 -5.60
CA ARG A 53 3.62 -6.43 -6.50
C ARG A 53 4.24 -7.67 -5.85
N LYS A 54 5.41 -7.53 -5.23
CA LYS A 54 6.08 -8.62 -4.50
C LYS A 54 5.23 -9.17 -3.35
N LEU A 55 4.46 -8.32 -2.67
CA LEU A 55 3.55 -8.77 -1.61
C LEU A 55 2.39 -9.59 -2.18
N LEU A 56 1.80 -9.12 -3.27
CA LEU A 56 0.72 -9.83 -3.96
C LEU A 56 1.19 -11.19 -4.50
N ASP A 57 2.35 -11.23 -5.17
CA ASP A 57 2.91 -12.47 -5.74
C ASP A 57 3.22 -13.54 -4.67
N ARG A 58 3.44 -13.14 -3.40
CA ARG A 58 3.67 -14.08 -2.28
C ARG A 58 2.38 -14.62 -1.66
N ALA A 59 1.26 -13.96 -1.91
CA ALA A 59 -0.04 -14.36 -1.40
C ALA A 59 -0.84 -15.22 -2.40
N ALA A 60 -0.33 -15.35 -3.63
CA ALA A 60 -0.82 -16.24 -4.68
C ALA A 60 -0.16 -17.62 -4.57
#